data_AF-A0A7S0A2W6-F1
#
_entry.id   AF-A0A7S0A2W6-F1
#
_cell.length_a   1.000
_cell.length_b   1.000
_cell.length_c   1.000
_cell.angle_alpha   90.00
_cell.angle_beta   90.00
_cell.angle_gamma   90.00
#
_symmetry.space_group_name_H-M   'P 1'
#
loop_
_entity.id
_entity.type
_entity.pdbx_description
1 polymer ?
#
loop_
_entity_poly.entity_id
_entity_poly.type
_entity_poly.pdbx_seq_one_letter_code
_entity_poly.pdbx_strand_id
1 'polypeptide(L)'
;DLERLISTGSENMCFLYYTANSGQVSPGMLTRGGDAHNMESLLHHDCLPRLIDAALCPEGPEVHMVRTWRTQRSFERLEAERWLGYRPERLRERWASRGRRGRDEQQLFEVPPTSEEFHEVARVFKAMPRDTAAYLLAPPEVWQRVQVLRVERVENGLQEEGSFRPYYDALHRSFADQGIECEPGVHTCWAFHGADASATESIITNPVAGFQPLASGSRNAALWGSGTYFARDANYVADSHFCGQPAADGSRQMLMCLLMIGMPCMGDPHHRGVLPFRCKPHRYNSSVDSLSSPEIYIVQHPGAAYPAYLVTFR
;
A
#
# COMPACT_ATOMS: atom_id res chain seq x y z
N ASP A 1 -23.31 -10.96 17.18
CA ASP A 1 -22.06 -10.85 16.39
C ASP A 1 -21.96 -9.57 15.57
N LEU A 2 -22.95 -9.20 14.75
CA LEU A 2 -22.98 -7.88 14.10
C LEU A 2 -22.91 -6.73 15.11
N GLU A 3 -23.71 -6.76 16.17
CA GLU A 3 -23.63 -5.76 17.25
C GLU A 3 -22.27 -5.72 17.93
N ARG A 4 -21.54 -6.84 18.01
CA ARG A 4 -20.17 -6.90 18.58
C ARG A 4 -19.11 -6.33 17.62
N LEU A 5 -19.40 -6.36 16.31
CA LEU A 5 -18.67 -5.67 15.24
C LEU A 5 -18.95 -4.15 15.23
N ILE A 6 -20.15 -3.76 15.67
CA ILE A 6 -20.65 -2.38 15.79
C ILE A 6 -20.24 -1.74 17.14
N SER A 7 -20.26 -2.50 18.23
CA SER A 7 -20.19 -2.02 19.61
C SER A 7 -18.78 -2.08 20.19
N THR A 8 -17.87 -1.18 19.79
CA THR A 8 -16.72 -0.87 20.66
C THR A 8 -16.28 0.59 20.51
N GLY A 9 -16.53 1.41 21.52
CA GLY A 9 -15.54 2.41 21.94
C GLY A 9 -14.90 1.88 23.23
N SER A 10 -13.59 1.74 23.42
CA SER A 10 -12.34 2.08 22.70
C SER A 10 -11.39 0.83 22.76
N GLU A 11 -10.14 0.76 22.30
CA GLU A 11 -9.11 1.73 21.88
C GLU A 11 -8.57 1.33 20.48
N ASN A 12 -9.18 1.97 19.46
CA ASN A 12 -8.69 2.25 18.09
C ASN A 12 -9.14 1.33 16.91
N MET A 13 -10.38 0.84 16.82
CA MET A 13 -11.65 1.51 16.41
C MET A 13 -12.19 0.96 15.06
N CYS A 14 -13.35 0.30 15.20
CA CYS A 14 -14.26 -0.48 14.34
C CYS A 14 -14.40 -0.23 12.82
N PHE A 15 -14.92 -1.26 12.13
CA PHE A 15 -15.46 -1.22 10.77
C PHE A 15 -16.60 -0.20 10.57
N LEU A 16 -17.30 0.18 11.64
CA LEU A 16 -18.45 1.07 11.62
C LEU A 16 -18.13 2.35 12.39
N TYR A 17 -18.29 3.46 11.68
CA TYR A 17 -17.70 4.75 12.01
C TYR A 17 -18.33 5.35 13.27
N TYR A 18 -17.52 5.57 14.29
CA TYR A 18 -17.66 6.70 15.19
C TYR A 18 -16.28 7.33 15.33
N THR A 19 -15.96 8.40 14.58
CA THR A 19 -14.76 9.20 14.88
C THR A 19 -15.05 10.68 14.71
N ALA A 20 -14.54 11.50 15.64
CA ALA A 20 -14.34 12.92 15.43
C ALA A 20 -13.36 13.17 14.25
N ASN A 21 -13.40 14.38 13.69
CA ASN A 21 -12.66 14.80 12.50
C ASN A 21 -11.17 14.40 12.54
N SER A 22 -10.62 13.77 11.49
CA SER A 22 -9.24 13.26 11.50
C SER A 22 -8.15 14.30 11.20
N GLY A 23 -8.32 15.55 11.64
CA GLY A 23 -7.34 16.63 11.40
C GLY A 23 -7.49 17.35 10.06
N GLN A 24 -6.63 18.35 9.81
CA GLN A 24 -6.67 19.22 8.63
C GLN A 24 -5.50 18.94 7.68
N VAL A 25 -5.79 18.80 6.38
CA VAL A 25 -4.79 18.64 5.30
C VAL A 25 -4.45 19.94 4.58
N SER A 26 -5.36 20.92 4.64
CA SER A 26 -5.25 22.26 4.04
C SER A 26 -6.10 23.21 4.89
N PRO A 27 -5.87 24.55 4.88
CA PRO A 27 -6.69 25.47 5.66
C PRO A 27 -8.19 25.27 5.35
N GLY A 28 -8.93 24.76 6.33
CA GLY A 28 -10.37 24.50 6.22
C GLY A 28 -10.80 23.14 5.68
N MET A 29 -9.88 22.29 5.20
CA MET A 29 -10.22 20.95 4.68
C MET A 29 -9.89 19.87 5.73
N LEU A 30 -10.93 19.20 6.23
CA LEU A 30 -10.78 18.02 7.08
C LEU A 30 -10.35 16.83 6.23
N THR A 31 -9.43 16.02 6.74
CA THR A 31 -9.00 14.77 6.10
C THR A 31 -10.10 13.70 6.07
N ARG A 32 -11.04 13.79 7.03
CA ARG A 32 -12.26 12.98 7.12
C ARG A 32 -13.25 13.63 8.07
N GLY A 33 -14.51 13.76 7.65
CA GLY A 33 -15.64 14.06 8.53
C GLY A 33 -16.16 12.77 9.16
N GLY A 34 -16.45 12.80 10.47
CA GLY A 34 -17.25 11.73 11.09
C GLY A 34 -18.66 11.70 10.52
N ASP A 35 -19.29 10.53 10.48
CA ASP A 35 -20.60 10.37 9.86
C ASP A 35 -21.77 10.90 10.73
N ALA A 36 -21.47 11.46 11.91
CA ALA A 36 -22.41 12.15 12.79
C ALA A 36 -23.68 11.34 13.14
N HIS A 37 -23.55 10.00 13.25
CA HIS A 37 -24.66 9.04 13.41
C HIS A 37 -25.58 8.90 12.19
N ASN A 38 -25.22 9.50 11.06
CA ASN A 38 -25.77 9.18 9.75
C ASN A 38 -24.87 8.09 9.16
N MET A 39 -25.31 6.82 9.18
CA MET A 39 -24.56 5.67 8.68
C MET A 39 -24.36 5.68 7.15
N GLU A 40 -24.23 6.84 6.52
CA GLU A 40 -23.96 7.04 5.10
C GLU A 40 -22.69 6.32 4.65
N SER A 41 -21.70 6.19 5.55
CA SER A 41 -20.48 5.39 5.35
C SER A 41 -20.76 3.93 4.94
N LEU A 42 -21.90 3.36 5.35
CA LEU A 42 -22.33 2.02 4.96
C LEU A 42 -22.81 1.89 3.52
N LEU A 43 -23.25 3.00 2.92
CA LEU A 43 -23.81 3.06 1.58
C LEU A 43 -22.72 3.20 0.51
N HIS A 44 -21.47 3.49 0.91
CA HIS A 44 -20.33 3.58 0.01
C HIS A 44 -19.59 2.24 -0.09
N HIS A 45 -18.89 2.01 -1.22
CA HIS A 45 -17.93 0.91 -1.40
C HIS A 45 -18.49 -0.50 -1.18
N ASP A 46 -19.80 -0.68 -1.39
CA ASP A 46 -20.54 -1.89 -1.05
C ASP A 46 -20.29 -2.35 0.41
N CYS A 47 -20.07 -1.39 1.33
CA CYS A 47 -19.62 -1.66 2.69
C CYS A 47 -20.62 -2.50 3.48
N LEU A 48 -21.91 -2.14 3.49
CA LEU A 48 -22.93 -2.92 4.21
C LEU A 48 -23.06 -4.37 3.70
N PRO A 49 -23.23 -4.64 2.40
CA PRO A 49 -23.21 -6.01 1.87
C PRO A 49 -21.98 -6.80 2.30
N ARG A 50 -20.78 -6.21 2.17
CA ARG A 50 -19.52 -6.85 2.55
C ARG A 50 -19.43 -7.15 4.05
N LEU A 51 -19.98 -6.29 4.90
CA LEU A 51 -20.02 -6.52 6.35
C LEU A 51 -21.01 -7.64 6.73
N ILE A 52 -22.13 -7.75 6.02
CA ILE A 52 -23.08 -8.86 6.20
C ILE A 52 -22.39 -10.17 5.82
N ASP A 53 -21.74 -10.23 4.65
CA ASP A 53 -20.99 -11.40 4.19
C ASP A 53 -19.86 -11.74 5.17
N ALA A 54 -19.13 -10.73 5.65
CA ALA A 54 -18.06 -10.86 6.63
C ALA A 54 -18.54 -11.50 7.95
N ALA A 55 -19.71 -11.08 8.44
CA ALA A 55 -20.28 -11.62 9.68
C ALA A 55 -20.73 -13.08 9.56
N LEU A 56 -21.03 -13.54 8.35
CA LEU A 56 -21.39 -14.92 8.04
C LEU A 56 -20.16 -15.76 7.64
N CYS A 57 -18.98 -15.14 7.51
CA CYS A 57 -17.79 -15.78 6.96
C CYS A 57 -17.06 -16.64 8.01
N PRO A 58 -16.76 -17.92 7.73
CA PRO A 58 -16.08 -18.81 8.68
C PRO A 58 -14.67 -18.36 9.10
N GLU A 59 -13.95 -17.66 8.22
CA GLU A 59 -12.61 -17.09 8.50
C GLU A 59 -12.66 -15.87 9.42
N GLY A 60 -13.85 -15.42 9.77
CA GLY A 60 -14.08 -14.25 10.58
C GLY A 60 -14.18 -12.95 9.77
N PRO A 61 -14.84 -11.93 10.33
CA PRO A 61 -15.20 -10.73 9.59
C PRO A 61 -13.98 -9.89 9.18
N GLU A 62 -12.92 -9.91 10.00
CA GLU A 62 -11.69 -9.16 9.74
C GLU A 62 -10.98 -9.64 8.46
N VAL A 63 -10.73 -10.96 8.36
CA VAL A 63 -10.06 -11.58 7.20
C VAL A 63 -10.88 -11.38 5.93
N HIS A 64 -12.21 -11.59 6.03
CA HIS A 64 -13.11 -11.36 4.91
C HIS A 64 -13.09 -9.91 4.41
N MET A 65 -13.05 -8.95 5.31
CA MET A 65 -13.02 -7.54 4.93
C MET A 65 -11.72 -7.15 4.23
N VAL A 66 -10.56 -7.63 4.72
CA VAL A 66 -9.27 -7.41 4.05
C VAL A 66 -9.29 -8.04 2.65
N ARG A 67 -9.82 -9.25 2.52
CA ARG A 67 -10.00 -9.95 1.24
C ARG A 67 -10.84 -9.16 0.24
N THR A 68 -11.88 -8.49 0.71
CA THR A 68 -12.78 -7.73 -0.17
C THR A 68 -12.20 -6.37 -0.59
N TRP A 69 -11.11 -5.88 0.00
CA TRP A 69 -10.45 -4.65 -0.47
C TRP A 69 -9.96 -4.73 -1.92
N ARG A 70 -9.61 -5.93 -2.40
CA ARG A 70 -9.23 -6.11 -3.81
C ARG A 70 -10.36 -5.76 -4.78
N THR A 71 -11.62 -5.88 -4.35
CA THR A 71 -12.78 -5.54 -5.20
C THR A 71 -12.92 -4.04 -5.41
N GLN A 72 -12.17 -3.22 -4.67
CA GLN A 72 -12.12 -1.77 -4.79
C GLN A 72 -11.14 -1.30 -5.89
N ARG A 73 -10.44 -2.24 -6.52
CA ARG A 73 -9.56 -1.98 -7.68
C ARG A 73 -10.33 -2.25 -8.97
N SER A 74 -9.97 -1.54 -10.05
CA SER A 74 -10.52 -1.80 -11.37
C SER A 74 -10.16 -3.21 -11.86
N PHE A 75 -10.96 -3.76 -12.76
CA PHE A 75 -10.73 -5.09 -13.32
C PHE A 75 -9.37 -5.16 -14.05
N GLU A 76 -9.06 -4.13 -14.83
CA GLU A 76 -7.83 -4.02 -15.62
C GLU A 76 -6.59 -4.00 -14.72
N ARG A 77 -6.69 -3.32 -13.57
CA ARG A 77 -5.62 -3.31 -12.58
C ARG A 77 -5.43 -4.68 -11.94
N LEU A 78 -6.51 -5.35 -11.56
CA LEU A 78 -6.45 -6.68 -10.94
C LEU A 78 -5.84 -7.72 -11.86
N GLU A 79 -6.15 -7.69 -13.16
CA GLU A 79 -5.51 -8.57 -14.16
C GLU A 79 -4.01 -8.32 -14.25
N ALA A 80 -3.60 -7.04 -14.30
CA ALA A 80 -2.18 -6.70 -14.38
C ALA A 80 -1.40 -7.08 -13.12
N GLU A 81 -1.97 -6.83 -11.94
CA GLU A 81 -1.36 -7.24 -10.68
C GLU A 81 -1.30 -8.78 -10.55
N ARG A 82 -2.29 -9.52 -11.04
CA ARG A 82 -2.26 -11.00 -11.11
C ARG A 82 -1.12 -11.49 -11.99
N TRP A 83 -0.91 -10.85 -13.14
CA TRP A 83 0.20 -11.17 -14.04
C TRP A 83 1.55 -10.89 -13.39
N LEU A 84 1.72 -9.71 -12.78
CA LEU A 84 2.93 -9.33 -12.03
C LEU A 84 3.17 -10.31 -10.87
N GLY A 85 2.09 -10.81 -10.27
CA GLY A 85 2.12 -11.69 -9.12
C GLY A 85 2.39 -10.92 -7.83
N TYR A 86 2.16 -11.59 -6.70
CA TYR A 86 2.19 -10.96 -5.38
C TYR A 86 3.15 -11.64 -4.40
N ARG A 87 4.13 -12.38 -4.92
CA ARG A 87 5.10 -13.15 -4.14
C ARG A 87 6.52 -12.72 -4.46
N PRO A 88 7.46 -12.75 -3.49
CA PRO A 88 8.86 -12.42 -3.73
C PRO A 88 9.48 -13.26 -4.87
N GLU A 89 9.11 -14.54 -4.98
CA GLU A 89 9.60 -15.44 -6.03
C GLU A 89 9.27 -14.93 -7.44
N ARG A 90 8.08 -14.34 -7.62
CA ARG A 90 7.65 -13.77 -8.91
C ARG A 90 8.46 -12.54 -9.31
N LEU A 91 8.94 -11.76 -8.34
CA LEU A 91 9.87 -10.67 -8.62
C LEU A 91 11.19 -11.23 -9.15
N ARG A 92 11.74 -12.20 -8.42
CA ARG A 92 13.03 -12.83 -8.72
C ARG A 92 13.05 -13.56 -10.06
N GLU A 93 11.95 -14.20 -10.46
CA GLU A 93 11.82 -14.87 -11.76
C GLU A 93 12.10 -13.94 -12.95
N ARG A 94 11.86 -12.63 -12.79
CA ARG A 94 12.05 -11.62 -13.84
C ARG A 94 13.43 -10.98 -13.84
N TRP A 95 14.25 -11.24 -12.82
CA TRP A 95 15.55 -10.58 -12.66
C TRP A 95 16.49 -10.91 -13.83
N ALA A 96 17.16 -9.87 -14.34
CA ALA A 96 18.16 -9.92 -15.40
C ALA A 96 19.60 -9.97 -14.85
N SER A 97 19.77 -9.59 -13.58
CA SER A 97 21.00 -9.75 -12.79
C SER A 97 21.59 -11.15 -12.91
N ARG A 98 22.91 -11.25 -12.76
CA ARG A 98 23.62 -12.52 -12.98
C ARG A 98 23.09 -13.62 -12.05
N GLY A 99 22.52 -14.66 -12.65
CA GLY A 99 21.91 -15.77 -11.91
C GLY A 99 20.69 -15.37 -11.07
N ARG A 100 20.05 -14.23 -11.39
CA ARG A 100 18.87 -13.68 -10.69
C ARG A 100 19.12 -13.42 -9.21
N ARG A 101 20.35 -12.99 -8.89
CA ARG A 101 20.77 -12.79 -7.50
C ARG A 101 20.70 -11.34 -7.05
N GLY A 102 20.58 -10.36 -7.95
CA GLY A 102 20.61 -8.93 -7.61
C GLY A 102 21.86 -8.54 -6.81
N ARG A 103 23.03 -9.05 -7.20
CA ARG A 103 24.34 -8.79 -6.56
C ARG A 103 25.25 -7.94 -7.45
N ASP A 104 24.71 -7.44 -8.55
CA ASP A 104 25.40 -6.62 -9.53
C ASP A 104 25.62 -5.21 -8.96
N GLU A 105 26.60 -4.48 -9.51
CA GLU A 105 26.91 -3.11 -9.05
C GLU A 105 25.75 -2.15 -9.28
N GLN A 106 25.00 -2.34 -10.37
CA GLN A 106 23.75 -1.62 -10.64
C GLN A 106 22.55 -2.38 -10.05
N GLN A 107 21.57 -1.64 -9.54
CA GLN A 107 20.32 -2.20 -9.00
C GLN A 107 19.12 -1.93 -9.91
N LEU A 108 19.24 -1.00 -10.86
CA LEU A 108 18.18 -0.66 -11.82
C LEU A 108 18.45 -1.34 -13.16
N PHE A 109 17.45 -2.05 -13.66
CA PHE A 109 17.48 -2.75 -14.94
C PHE A 109 16.31 -2.27 -15.78
N GLU A 110 16.59 -1.71 -16.96
CA GLU A 110 15.55 -1.22 -17.86
C GLU A 110 14.61 -2.35 -18.30
N VAL A 111 13.30 -2.09 -18.21
CA VAL A 111 12.26 -2.98 -18.73
C VAL A 111 11.93 -2.54 -20.15
N PRO A 112 12.10 -3.39 -21.18
CA PRO A 112 11.88 -2.98 -22.56
C PRO A 112 10.45 -2.46 -22.79
N PRO A 113 10.24 -1.29 -23.42
CA PRO A 113 8.91 -0.71 -23.65
C PRO A 113 7.94 -1.60 -24.43
N THR A 114 8.47 -2.52 -25.24
CA THR A 114 7.68 -3.48 -26.03
C THR A 114 7.32 -4.76 -25.26
N SER A 115 7.87 -4.95 -24.07
CA SER A 115 7.66 -6.17 -23.26
C SER A 115 6.31 -6.17 -22.56
N GLU A 116 5.74 -7.35 -22.32
CA GLU A 116 4.51 -7.50 -21.54
C GLU A 116 4.68 -6.93 -20.12
N GLU A 117 5.84 -7.11 -19.48
CA GLU A 117 6.14 -6.56 -18.16
C GLU A 117 5.98 -5.03 -18.10
N PHE A 118 6.50 -4.31 -19.10
CA PHE A 118 6.32 -2.86 -19.18
C PHE A 118 4.84 -2.48 -19.26
N HIS A 119 4.09 -3.17 -20.13
CA HIS A 119 2.66 -2.89 -20.31
C HIS A 119 1.85 -3.17 -19.05
N GLU A 120 2.16 -4.24 -18.31
CA GLU A 120 1.48 -4.56 -17.05
C GLU A 120 1.80 -3.56 -15.94
N VAL A 121 3.08 -3.17 -15.77
CA VAL A 121 3.46 -2.12 -14.82
C VAL A 121 2.79 -0.79 -15.18
N ALA A 122 2.81 -0.40 -16.45
CA ALA A 122 2.14 0.81 -16.92
C ALA A 122 0.62 0.76 -16.71
N ARG A 123 -0.01 -0.41 -16.87
CA ARG A 123 -1.44 -0.60 -16.62
C ARG A 123 -1.79 -0.41 -15.14
N VAL A 124 -1.01 -0.98 -14.23
CA VAL A 124 -1.20 -0.76 -12.78
C VAL A 124 -0.95 0.70 -12.41
N PHE A 125 0.10 1.32 -12.96
CA PHE A 125 0.44 2.73 -12.71
C PHE A 125 -0.67 3.68 -13.20
N LYS A 126 -1.22 3.44 -14.38
CA LYS A 126 -2.25 4.29 -15.00
C LYS A 126 -3.67 4.01 -14.52
N ALA A 127 -3.90 2.91 -13.78
CA ALA A 127 -5.23 2.54 -13.32
C ALA A 127 -5.86 3.63 -12.45
N MET A 128 -7.14 3.90 -12.72
CA MET A 128 -7.98 4.73 -11.86
C MET A 128 -8.70 3.86 -10.83
N PRO A 129 -9.04 4.41 -9.65
CA PRO A 129 -9.85 3.71 -8.67
C PRO A 129 -11.22 3.33 -9.24
N ARG A 130 -11.79 2.23 -8.74
CA ARG A 130 -13.12 1.76 -9.17
C ARG A 130 -14.22 2.75 -8.76
N ASP A 131 -14.12 3.23 -7.54
CA ASP A 131 -15.03 4.24 -6.97
C ASP A 131 -14.32 5.60 -6.89
N THR A 132 -15.08 6.64 -6.60
CA THR A 132 -14.53 7.98 -6.33
C THR A 132 -13.50 7.91 -5.19
N ALA A 133 -12.30 8.43 -5.44
CA ALA A 133 -11.24 8.47 -4.45
C ALA A 133 -11.64 9.32 -3.23
N ALA A 134 -11.26 8.87 -2.04
CA ALA A 134 -11.44 9.65 -0.82
C ALA A 134 -10.60 10.94 -0.86
N TYR A 135 -9.45 10.90 -1.53
CA TYR A 135 -8.53 12.02 -1.65
C TYR A 135 -8.40 12.50 -3.11
N LEU A 136 -9.39 13.25 -3.58
CA LEU A 136 -9.34 13.87 -4.90
C LEU A 136 -8.58 15.20 -4.85
N LEU A 137 -7.29 15.16 -5.22
CA LEU A 137 -6.40 16.34 -5.22
C LEU A 137 -6.40 17.10 -6.56
N ALA A 138 -6.74 16.42 -7.66
CA ALA A 138 -6.87 17.00 -8.99
C ALA A 138 -7.99 16.31 -9.80
N PRO A 139 -8.53 16.95 -10.85
CA PRO A 139 -9.49 16.32 -11.75
C PRO A 139 -8.92 15.07 -12.44
N PRO A 140 -9.69 13.97 -12.58
CA PRO A 140 -9.22 12.72 -13.20
C PRO A 140 -8.61 12.89 -14.60
N GLU A 141 -9.06 13.88 -15.37
CA GLU A 141 -8.61 14.19 -16.72
C GLU A 141 -7.13 14.61 -16.75
N VAL A 142 -6.60 15.15 -15.65
CA VAL A 142 -5.18 15.48 -15.51
C VAL A 142 -4.36 14.18 -15.55
N TRP A 143 -4.76 13.17 -14.77
CA TRP A 143 -4.05 11.89 -14.71
C TRP A 143 -4.11 11.13 -16.03
N GLN A 144 -5.21 11.24 -16.77
CA GLN A 144 -5.36 10.58 -18.07
C GLN A 144 -4.26 10.99 -19.06
N ARG A 145 -3.79 12.25 -19.00
CA ARG A 145 -2.75 12.80 -19.89
C ARG A 145 -1.33 12.35 -19.55
N VAL A 146 -1.11 11.84 -18.33
CA VAL A 146 0.22 11.40 -17.89
C VAL A 146 0.74 10.25 -18.76
N GLN A 147 1.99 10.32 -19.17
CA GLN A 147 2.65 9.29 -19.98
C GLN A 147 3.72 8.60 -19.15
N VAL A 148 3.73 7.26 -19.18
CA VAL A 148 4.84 6.46 -18.67
C VAL A 148 5.96 6.52 -19.70
N LEU A 149 7.10 7.07 -19.31
CA LEU A 149 8.27 7.25 -20.18
C LEU A 149 9.24 6.08 -20.08
N ARG A 150 9.46 5.59 -18.86
CA ARG A 150 10.41 4.51 -18.58
C ARG A 150 9.97 3.71 -17.37
N VAL A 151 10.24 2.41 -17.40
CA VAL A 151 10.11 1.49 -16.27
C VAL A 151 11.45 0.82 -16.07
N GLU A 152 11.97 0.88 -14.85
CA GLU A 152 13.19 0.20 -14.45
C GLU A 152 12.83 -0.76 -13.32
N ARG A 153 13.21 -2.04 -13.46
CA ARG A 153 13.07 -3.04 -12.41
C ARG A 153 14.20 -2.87 -11.40
N VAL A 154 13.86 -2.93 -10.13
CA VAL A 154 14.83 -2.92 -9.04
C VAL A 154 15.20 -4.35 -8.69
N GLU A 155 16.49 -4.65 -8.80
CA GLU A 155 17.08 -5.96 -8.54
C GLU A 155 18.14 -5.84 -7.44
N ASN A 156 17.68 -5.58 -6.22
CA ASN A 156 18.53 -5.53 -5.03
C ASN A 156 18.35 -6.82 -4.20
N GLY A 157 19.20 -7.81 -4.46
CA GLY A 157 19.17 -9.10 -3.76
C GLY A 157 19.59 -9.01 -2.29
N LEU A 158 20.34 -7.98 -1.89
CA LEU A 158 20.68 -7.77 -0.47
C LEU A 158 19.42 -7.34 0.30
N GLN A 159 18.64 -6.41 -0.27
CA GLN A 159 17.39 -5.95 0.32
C GLN A 159 16.31 -7.04 0.32
N GLU A 160 16.15 -7.79 -0.79
CA GLU A 160 15.15 -8.84 -0.89
C GLU A 160 15.43 -10.00 0.08
N GLU A 161 16.66 -10.55 0.09
CA GLU A 161 17.02 -11.70 0.93
C GLU A 161 17.25 -11.30 2.39
N GLY A 162 17.72 -10.08 2.63
CA GLY A 162 18.08 -9.60 3.96
C GLY A 162 16.91 -9.02 4.75
N SER A 163 15.86 -8.54 4.08
CA SER A 163 14.76 -7.83 4.75
C SER A 163 13.38 -8.29 4.32
N PHE A 164 13.07 -8.21 3.02
CA PHE A 164 11.70 -8.45 2.53
C PHE A 164 11.28 -9.91 2.66
N ARG A 165 12.10 -10.85 2.18
CA ARG A 165 11.80 -12.28 2.18
C ARG A 165 11.72 -12.87 3.60
N PRO A 166 12.66 -12.58 4.53
CA PRO A 166 12.53 -13.03 5.91
C PRO A 166 11.26 -12.51 6.60
N TYR A 167 10.87 -11.26 6.34
CA TYR A 167 9.64 -10.68 6.90
C TYR A 167 8.38 -11.36 6.32
N TYR A 168 8.37 -11.58 5.00
CA TYR A 168 7.33 -12.35 4.32
C TYR A 168 7.17 -13.75 4.92
N ASP A 169 8.25 -14.51 5.03
CA ASP A 169 8.25 -15.87 5.58
C ASP A 169 7.81 -15.89 7.06
N ALA A 170 8.23 -14.91 7.86
CA ALA A 170 7.82 -14.79 9.26
C ALA A 170 6.32 -14.52 9.41
N LEU A 171 5.73 -13.68 8.55
CA LEU A 171 4.30 -13.43 8.57
C LEU A 171 3.48 -14.63 8.11
N HIS A 172 3.95 -15.40 7.13
CA HIS A 172 3.32 -16.67 6.75
C HIS A 172 3.23 -17.64 7.93
N ARG A 173 4.31 -17.79 8.71
CA ARG A 173 4.30 -18.60 9.93
C ARG A 173 3.35 -18.05 10.98
N SER A 174 3.40 -16.73 11.22
CA SER A 174 2.50 -16.04 12.15
C SER A 174 1.01 -16.22 11.78
N PHE A 175 0.68 -16.31 10.49
CA PHE A 175 -0.69 -16.57 10.05
C PHE A 175 -1.09 -18.03 10.23
N ALA A 176 -0.18 -18.97 9.92
CA ALA A 176 -0.42 -20.39 10.21
C ALA A 176 -0.71 -20.62 11.71
N ASP A 177 0.04 -19.97 12.61
CA ASP A 177 -0.17 -20.05 14.06
C ASP A 177 -1.54 -19.48 14.50
N GLN A 178 -2.08 -18.53 13.73
CA GLN A 178 -3.40 -17.92 13.96
C GLN A 178 -4.54 -18.67 13.24
N GLY A 179 -4.25 -19.72 12.48
CA GLY A 179 -5.24 -20.41 11.65
C GLY A 179 -5.73 -19.58 10.46
N ILE A 180 -4.96 -18.58 10.02
CA ILE A 180 -5.27 -17.72 8.87
C ILE A 180 -4.49 -18.23 7.66
N GLU A 181 -5.18 -18.38 6.52
CA GLU A 181 -4.50 -18.68 5.26
C GLU A 181 -3.90 -17.40 4.65
N CYS A 182 -2.58 -17.38 4.44
CA CYS A 182 -1.91 -16.24 3.83
C CYS A 182 -2.16 -16.20 2.30
N GLU A 183 -3.19 -15.48 1.89
CA GLU A 183 -3.52 -15.29 0.47
C GLU A 183 -2.72 -14.15 -0.21
N PRO A 184 -2.02 -14.43 -1.34
CA PRO A 184 -1.41 -13.41 -2.19
C PRO A 184 -2.46 -12.50 -2.84
N GLY A 185 -2.21 -11.18 -2.86
CA GLY A 185 -3.19 -10.20 -3.36
C GLY A 185 -4.23 -9.77 -2.32
N VAL A 186 -4.28 -10.45 -1.16
CA VAL A 186 -5.06 -10.05 0.03
C VAL A 186 -4.11 -9.50 1.09
N HIS A 187 -3.12 -10.30 1.51
CA HIS A 187 -2.14 -9.91 2.52
C HIS A 187 -0.87 -9.31 1.92
N THR A 188 -0.72 -9.43 0.60
CA THR A 188 0.25 -8.69 -0.20
C THR A 188 -0.47 -7.84 -1.22
N CYS A 189 0.06 -6.66 -1.53
CA CYS A 189 -0.52 -5.78 -2.54
C CYS A 189 0.53 -4.93 -3.25
N TRP A 190 0.15 -4.44 -4.43
CA TRP A 190 0.93 -3.44 -5.16
C TRP A 190 0.48 -2.03 -4.77
N ALA A 191 1.42 -1.18 -4.42
CA ALA A 191 1.17 0.20 -3.99
C ALA A 191 2.30 1.13 -4.43
N PHE A 192 2.10 2.44 -4.32
CA PHE A 192 2.99 3.45 -4.83
C PHE A 192 3.61 4.29 -3.72
N HIS A 193 4.86 4.69 -3.91
CA HIS A 193 5.59 5.57 -3.01
C HIS A 193 6.29 6.66 -3.80
N GLY A 194 6.03 7.92 -3.42
CA GLY A 194 6.76 9.08 -3.92
C GLY A 194 7.78 9.52 -2.90
N ALA A 195 8.99 9.81 -3.36
CA ALA A 195 10.03 10.45 -2.58
C ALA A 195 10.83 11.37 -3.50
N ASP A 196 11.68 12.24 -2.93
CA ASP A 196 12.66 12.97 -3.73
C ASP A 196 13.74 12.03 -4.28
N ALA A 197 14.53 12.52 -5.24
CA ALA A 197 15.54 11.73 -5.94
C ALA A 197 16.55 11.08 -4.99
N SER A 198 17.02 11.81 -3.97
CA SER A 198 18.01 11.30 -3.02
C SER A 198 17.46 10.19 -2.13
N ALA A 199 16.22 10.35 -1.65
CA ALA A 199 15.54 9.33 -0.87
C ALA A 199 15.20 8.10 -1.72
N THR A 200 14.77 8.31 -2.97
CA THR A 200 14.48 7.23 -3.93
C THR A 200 15.72 6.39 -4.22
N GLU A 201 16.86 7.04 -4.52
CA GLU A 201 18.14 6.37 -4.74
C GLU A 201 18.58 5.58 -3.50
N SER A 202 18.47 6.17 -2.31
CA SER A 202 18.77 5.51 -1.05
C SER A 202 17.92 4.25 -0.83
N ILE A 203 16.59 4.33 -1.06
CA ILE A 203 15.66 3.21 -0.92
C ILE A 203 16.01 2.04 -1.86
N ILE A 204 16.48 2.34 -3.07
CA ILE A 204 16.81 1.36 -4.11
C ILE A 204 18.17 0.71 -3.86
N THR A 205 19.20 1.51 -3.57
CA THR A 205 20.60 1.07 -3.61
C THR A 205 21.08 0.54 -2.27
N ASN A 206 20.51 0.99 -1.16
CA ASN A 206 21.02 0.65 0.15
C ASN A 206 20.67 -0.81 0.51
N PRO A 207 21.69 -1.67 0.73
CA PRO A 207 21.48 -3.10 0.94
C PRO A 207 20.94 -3.47 2.32
N VAL A 208 21.06 -2.55 3.29
CA VAL A 208 20.71 -2.79 4.71
C VAL A 208 19.55 -1.91 5.15
N ALA A 209 19.43 -0.72 4.59
CA ALA A 209 18.35 0.21 4.88
C ALA A 209 17.60 0.58 3.60
N GLY A 210 16.59 -0.22 3.26
CA GLY A 210 15.63 0.12 2.22
C GLY A 210 14.68 1.23 2.68
N PHE A 211 13.39 0.93 2.76
CA PHE A 211 12.47 1.83 3.44
C PHE A 211 12.89 2.01 4.91
N GLN A 212 12.85 3.25 5.39
CA GLN A 212 13.16 3.61 6.78
C GLN A 212 11.91 4.19 7.45
N PRO A 213 10.95 3.35 7.90
CA PRO A 213 9.66 3.79 8.43
C PRO A 213 9.71 4.77 9.60
N LEU A 214 10.79 4.75 10.38
CA LEU A 214 10.99 5.64 11.53
C LEU A 214 11.70 6.96 11.16
N ALA A 215 12.28 7.05 9.95
CA ALA A 215 12.87 8.28 9.43
C ALA A 215 11.85 9.14 8.66
N SER A 216 10.74 8.55 8.19
CA SER A 216 9.72 9.20 7.35
C SER A 216 8.73 10.13 8.10
N GLY A 217 8.96 10.41 9.38
CA GLY A 217 8.08 11.24 10.23
C GLY A 217 8.37 12.75 10.23
N SER A 218 9.26 13.26 9.36
CA SER A 218 9.81 14.62 9.51
C SER A 218 9.10 15.73 8.72
N ARG A 219 8.20 15.41 7.77
CA ARG A 219 7.61 16.43 6.88
C ARG A 219 6.21 16.90 7.26
N ASN A 220 5.39 16.09 7.93
CA ASN A 220 4.05 16.45 8.41
C ASN A 220 3.71 15.58 9.64
N ALA A 221 2.88 16.07 10.57
CA ALA A 221 2.38 15.25 11.68
C ALA A 221 1.77 13.96 11.12
N ALA A 222 2.33 12.81 11.52
CA ALA A 222 2.01 11.52 10.90
C ALA A 222 0.60 11.07 11.32
N LEU A 223 -0.38 11.40 10.47
CA LEU A 223 -1.80 11.33 10.80
C LEU A 223 -2.29 9.91 11.12
N TRP A 224 -1.73 8.91 10.46
CA TRP A 224 -2.07 7.51 10.66
C TRP A 224 -0.97 6.75 11.41
N GLY A 225 -0.08 7.50 12.06
CA GLY A 225 1.04 6.97 12.82
C GLY A 225 2.37 7.02 12.08
N SER A 226 3.43 6.71 12.81
CA SER A 226 4.80 6.64 12.28
C SER A 226 4.93 5.44 11.35
N GLY A 227 5.54 5.63 10.19
CA GLY A 227 5.78 4.56 9.25
C GLY A 227 6.14 5.07 7.85
N THR A 228 6.35 4.16 6.92
CA THR A 228 6.42 4.48 5.48
C THR A 228 5.02 4.39 4.89
N TYR A 229 4.61 5.45 4.19
CA TYR A 229 3.28 5.60 3.61
C TYR A 229 3.31 5.20 2.14
N PHE A 230 2.33 4.40 1.73
CA PHE A 230 2.13 3.94 0.36
C PHE A 230 0.71 4.23 -0.07
N ALA A 231 0.52 4.74 -1.27
CA ALA A 231 -0.79 4.96 -1.84
C ALA A 231 -1.25 3.76 -2.66
N ARG A 232 -2.53 3.44 -2.62
CA ARG A 232 -3.15 2.47 -3.52
C ARG A 232 -2.94 2.91 -4.96
N ASP A 233 -3.22 4.18 -5.28
CA ASP A 233 -3.21 4.69 -6.65
C ASP A 233 -2.08 5.70 -6.88
N ALA A 234 -1.45 5.65 -8.06
CA ALA A 234 -0.31 6.49 -8.38
C ALA A 234 -0.69 7.97 -8.54
N ASN A 235 -1.90 8.26 -9.01
CA ASN A 235 -2.38 9.65 -9.18
C ASN A 235 -2.35 10.43 -7.87
N TYR A 236 -2.73 9.80 -6.75
CA TYR A 236 -2.66 10.43 -5.43
C TYR A 236 -1.24 10.92 -5.11
N VAL A 237 -0.23 10.09 -5.35
CA VAL A 237 1.18 10.43 -5.11
C VAL A 237 1.67 11.54 -6.05
N ALA A 238 1.24 11.50 -7.30
CA ALA A 238 1.62 12.50 -8.29
C ALA A 238 1.00 13.87 -8.02
N ASP A 239 -0.23 13.91 -7.50
CA ASP A 239 -0.98 15.13 -7.23
C ASP A 239 -0.63 15.73 -5.85
N SER A 240 -0.10 14.93 -4.92
CA SER A 240 0.29 15.36 -3.57
C SER A 240 1.72 15.91 -3.46
N HIS A 241 2.42 16.10 -4.59
CA HIS A 241 3.82 16.54 -4.65
C HIS A 241 4.83 15.64 -3.91
N PHE A 242 4.48 14.38 -3.59
CA PHE A 242 5.38 13.48 -2.87
C PHE A 242 6.58 13.00 -3.70
N CYS A 243 6.51 13.05 -5.03
CA CYS A 243 7.62 12.75 -5.94
C CYS A 243 8.76 13.79 -5.94
N GLY A 244 8.70 14.82 -5.09
CA GLY A 244 9.68 15.90 -5.09
C GLY A 244 9.58 16.81 -6.32
N GLN A 245 10.66 17.55 -6.59
CA GLN A 245 10.71 18.44 -7.75
C GLN A 245 10.91 17.64 -9.04
N PRO A 246 10.20 17.98 -10.13
CA PRO A 246 10.46 17.38 -11.44
C PRO A 246 11.91 17.58 -11.89
N ALA A 247 12.40 16.68 -12.73
CA ALA A 247 13.66 16.85 -13.43
C ALA A 247 13.57 18.01 -14.45
N ALA A 248 14.71 18.41 -15.02
CA ALA A 248 14.80 19.54 -15.95
C ALA A 248 13.93 19.36 -17.21
N ASP A 249 13.64 18.12 -17.61
CA ASP A 249 12.77 17.78 -18.74
C ASP A 249 11.27 17.65 -18.37
N GLY A 250 10.94 17.95 -17.11
CA GLY A 250 9.61 17.85 -16.52
C GLY A 250 9.22 16.45 -16.07
N SER A 251 10.10 15.44 -16.21
CA SER A 251 9.81 14.09 -15.76
C SER A 251 9.85 13.96 -14.23
N ARG A 252 9.09 13.00 -13.71
CA ARG A 252 9.01 12.65 -12.30
C ARG A 252 9.21 11.15 -12.13
N GLN A 253 9.58 10.75 -10.93
CA GLN A 253 9.83 9.36 -10.58
C GLN A 253 8.96 8.91 -9.41
N MET A 254 8.52 7.66 -9.44
CA MET A 254 7.72 7.05 -8.40
C MET A 254 8.05 5.57 -8.28
N LEU A 255 8.10 5.07 -7.06
CA LEU A 255 8.30 3.65 -6.80
C LEU A 255 6.95 2.92 -6.83
N MET A 256 6.89 1.81 -7.55
CA MET A 256 5.83 0.81 -7.43
C MET A 256 6.37 -0.37 -6.64
N CYS A 257 5.73 -0.64 -5.50
CA CYS A 257 6.25 -1.49 -4.44
C CYS A 257 5.34 -2.70 -4.24
N LEU A 258 5.93 -3.86 -3.98
CA LEU A 258 5.21 -5.01 -3.44
C LEU A 258 5.23 -4.91 -1.91
N LEU A 259 4.07 -4.79 -1.31
CA LEU A 259 3.89 -4.74 0.14
C LEU A 259 3.49 -6.10 0.69
N MET A 260 3.95 -6.41 1.89
CA MET A 260 3.38 -7.42 2.78
C MET A 260 2.60 -6.69 3.87
N ILE A 261 1.32 -6.38 3.60
CA ILE A 261 0.45 -5.60 4.49
C ILE A 261 -0.07 -6.45 5.66
N GLY A 262 -0.09 -7.77 5.51
CA GLY A 262 -0.56 -8.69 6.55
C GLY A 262 -2.00 -8.39 6.98
N MET A 263 -2.26 -8.42 8.28
CA MET A 263 -3.52 -7.98 8.88
C MET A 263 -3.39 -6.52 9.33
N PRO A 264 -4.11 -5.59 8.70
CA PRO A 264 -4.05 -4.16 8.97
C PRO A 264 -5.03 -3.74 10.08
N CYS A 265 -4.68 -2.69 10.82
CA CYS A 265 -5.61 -1.95 11.68
C CYS A 265 -5.88 -0.55 11.13
N MET A 266 -6.82 0.15 11.75
CA MET A 266 -7.00 1.58 11.51
C MET A 266 -5.75 2.36 11.93
N GLY A 267 -5.36 3.36 11.15
CA GLY A 267 -4.27 4.26 11.47
C GLY A 267 -4.58 5.19 12.66
N ASP A 268 -3.57 5.43 13.49
CA ASP A 268 -3.67 6.30 14.66
C ASP A 268 -2.35 7.09 14.85
N PRO A 269 -2.40 8.41 15.12
CA PRO A 269 -1.20 9.22 15.39
C PRO A 269 -0.27 8.68 16.50
N HIS A 270 -0.78 7.87 17.41
CA HIS A 270 -0.04 7.25 18.52
C HIS A 270 0.65 5.94 18.11
N HIS A 271 0.40 5.39 16.92
CA HIS A 271 1.14 4.24 16.41
C HIS A 271 2.59 4.64 16.11
N ARG A 272 3.52 4.34 17.04
CA ARG A 272 4.94 4.75 16.98
C ARG A 272 5.88 3.55 16.88
N GLY A 273 5.82 2.83 15.75
CA GLY A 273 6.69 1.69 15.47
C GLY A 273 6.25 0.35 16.07
N VAL A 274 5.19 0.35 16.88
CA VAL A 274 4.53 -0.87 17.37
C VAL A 274 3.02 -0.71 17.23
N LEU A 275 2.38 -1.63 16.52
CA LEU A 275 0.93 -1.70 16.35
C LEU A 275 0.25 -2.47 17.49
N PRO A 276 -1.05 -2.25 17.75
CA PRO A 276 -1.78 -2.96 18.79
C PRO A 276 -1.81 -4.48 18.58
N PHE A 277 -2.08 -5.22 19.65
CA PHE A 277 -2.32 -6.66 19.53
C PHE A 277 -3.65 -6.90 18.81
N ARG A 278 -3.63 -7.79 17.82
CA ARG A 278 -4.84 -8.32 17.18
C ARG A 278 -5.36 -9.50 18.01
N CYS A 279 -4.49 -10.47 18.26
CA CYS A 279 -4.72 -11.62 19.11
C CYS A 279 -3.37 -12.02 19.73
N LYS A 280 -3.19 -11.89 21.05
CA LYS A 280 -1.88 -12.14 21.69
C LYS A 280 -1.38 -13.56 21.35
N PRO A 281 -0.11 -13.73 20.94
CA PRO A 281 0.98 -12.73 20.91
C PRO A 281 1.08 -11.91 19.61
N HIS A 282 0.17 -12.07 18.65
CA HIS A 282 0.22 -11.45 17.33
C HIS A 282 -0.35 -10.03 17.32
N ARG A 283 0.42 -9.11 16.72
CA ARG A 283 0.03 -7.73 16.46
C ARG A 283 -0.46 -7.57 15.03
N TYR A 284 -1.18 -6.48 14.77
CA TYR A 284 -1.40 -6.02 13.41
C TYR A 284 -0.07 -5.73 12.71
N ASN A 285 -0.05 -5.81 11.38
CA ASN A 285 1.18 -5.78 10.58
C ASN A 285 1.35 -4.46 9.82
N SER A 286 0.25 -3.78 9.53
CA SER A 286 0.23 -2.45 8.92
C SER A 286 -0.96 -1.64 9.48
N SER A 287 -1.02 -0.36 9.11
CA SER A 287 -2.19 0.48 9.34
C SER A 287 -2.73 1.03 8.02
N VAL A 288 -4.01 1.40 8.00
CA VAL A 288 -4.68 2.00 6.85
C VAL A 288 -5.48 3.25 7.23
N ASP A 289 -5.76 4.09 6.26
CA ASP A 289 -6.64 5.26 6.39
C ASP A 289 -8.13 4.88 6.58
N SER A 290 -8.56 3.76 5.99
CA SER A 290 -9.94 3.28 6.04
C SER A 290 -10.00 1.76 6.01
N LEU A 291 -10.80 1.16 6.91
CA LEU A 291 -11.03 -0.29 6.93
C LEU A 291 -12.08 -0.75 5.89
N SER A 292 -12.88 0.16 5.32
CA SER A 292 -13.88 -0.19 4.30
C SER A 292 -13.26 -0.25 2.90
N SER A 293 -12.47 0.77 2.55
CA SER A 293 -11.78 0.91 1.27
C SER A 293 -10.48 1.69 1.48
N PRO A 294 -9.35 1.01 1.77
CA PRO A 294 -8.07 1.68 1.97
C PRO A 294 -7.55 2.33 0.71
N GLU A 295 -7.10 3.58 0.83
CA GLU A 295 -6.33 4.28 -0.20
C GLU A 295 -4.88 4.49 0.21
N ILE A 296 -4.58 4.41 1.52
CA ILE A 296 -3.24 4.60 2.08
C ILE A 296 -2.88 3.44 3.00
N TYR A 297 -1.69 2.88 2.81
CA TYR A 297 -1.09 1.84 3.65
C TYR A 297 0.12 2.40 4.38
N ILE A 298 0.23 2.11 5.66
CA ILE A 298 1.34 2.53 6.52
C ILE A 298 2.01 1.28 7.07
N VAL A 299 3.27 1.06 6.73
CA VAL A 299 4.08 -0.05 7.26
C VAL A 299 5.14 0.47 8.22
N GLN A 300 5.36 -0.25 9.31
CA GLN A 300 6.30 0.16 10.36
C GLN A 300 7.61 -0.66 10.36
N HIS A 301 7.67 -1.71 9.54
CA HIS A 301 8.83 -2.58 9.42
C HIS A 301 9.51 -2.40 8.05
N PRO A 302 10.84 -2.21 7.97
CA PRO A 302 11.56 -2.05 6.71
C PRO A 302 11.33 -3.18 5.70
N GLY A 303 11.26 -4.42 6.20
CA GLY A 303 11.00 -5.61 5.39
C GLY A 303 9.55 -5.80 4.94
N ALA A 304 8.62 -4.89 5.28
CA ALA A 304 7.22 -4.99 4.86
C ALA A 304 6.99 -4.51 3.41
N ALA A 305 8.01 -3.98 2.74
CA ALA A 305 7.91 -3.45 1.40
C ALA A 305 9.19 -3.71 0.60
N TYR A 306 9.03 -4.05 -0.68
CA TYR A 306 10.12 -4.10 -1.65
C TYR A 306 9.86 -3.13 -2.81
N PRO A 307 10.78 -2.20 -3.14
CA PRO A 307 10.60 -1.22 -4.20
C PRO A 307 10.80 -1.86 -5.57
N ALA A 308 9.86 -2.66 -6.09
CA ALA A 308 10.10 -3.52 -7.24
C ALA A 308 10.36 -2.80 -8.57
N TYR A 309 9.75 -1.63 -8.78
CA TYR A 309 9.91 -0.84 -10.00
C TYR A 309 10.07 0.65 -9.69
N LEU A 310 10.91 1.31 -10.47
CA LEU A 310 10.98 2.76 -10.60
C LEU A 310 10.29 3.17 -11.90
N VAL A 311 9.21 3.94 -11.79
CA VAL A 311 8.44 4.43 -12.93
C VAL A 311 8.79 5.90 -13.15
N THR A 312 9.28 6.22 -14.34
CA THR A 312 9.50 7.61 -14.79
C THR A 312 8.36 8.03 -15.70
N PHE A 313 7.73 9.17 -15.39
CA PHE A 313 6.51 9.64 -16.06
C PHE A 313 6.49 11.15 -16.21
N ARG A 314 5.60 11.65 -17.07
CA ARG A 314 5.37 13.09 -17.27
C ARG A 314 3.92 13.38 -17.56
#